data_AF-A0A7X7LC33-F1
#
_entry.id   AF-A0A7X7LC33-F1
#
_cell.length_a   1.000
_cell.length_b   1.000
_cell.length_c   1.000
_cell.angle_alpha   90.00
_cell.angle_beta   90.00
_cell.angle_gamma   90.00
#
_symmetry.space_group_name_H-M   'P 1'
#
loop_
_entity.id
_entity.type
_entity.pdbx_description
1 polymer ?
#
loop_
_entity_poly.entity_id
_entity_poly.type
_entity_poly.pdbx_seq_one_letter_code
_entity_poly.pdbx_strand_id
1 'polypeptide(L)'
;MTQTFEDALARLERRALQIQLDHFKIPPQERGRAFYAMEVVGEMGELVNDCKKFVRTRLAHRRSEQAQAKIPGEAADTLIALMLVKLAAGDERRAAPPIPRRVMRDNLGWLHARLSRLALAAGRLYAAEARSWDGPAGAAAFSLPLYTRIVGELLRVAACFEFDLANATDDKLTRIIDKVAAGHYD
;
A
#
# COMPACT_ATOMS: atom_id res chain seq x y z
N MET A 1 17.50 0.89 20.48
CA MET A 1 17.72 0.26 19.16
C MET A 1 16.89 1.03 18.15
N THR A 2 17.48 1.53 17.07
CA THR A 2 16.72 2.21 16.01
C THR A 2 15.89 1.16 15.27
N GLN A 3 14.56 1.24 15.35
CA GLN A 3 13.69 0.32 14.63
C GLN A 3 13.89 0.48 13.12
N THR A 4 14.16 -0.62 12.42
CA THR A 4 14.26 -0.60 10.95
C THR A 4 12.87 -0.54 10.33
N PHE A 5 12.74 -0.03 9.10
CA PHE A 5 11.47 -0.09 8.38
C PHE A 5 11.00 -1.54 8.16
N GLU A 6 11.93 -2.49 8.02
CA GLU A 6 11.62 -3.92 7.90
C GLU A 6 10.89 -4.45 9.15
N ASP A 7 11.35 -4.05 10.34
CA ASP A 7 10.70 -4.41 11.60
C ASP A 7 9.33 -3.72 11.75
N ALA A 8 9.22 -2.47 11.29
CA ALA A 8 7.96 -1.74 11.28
C ALA A 8 6.94 -2.39 10.33
N LEU A 9 7.36 -2.78 9.12
CA LEU A 9 6.53 -3.47 8.13
C LEU A 9 6.03 -4.80 8.67
N ALA A 10 6.91 -5.63 9.24
CA ALA A 10 6.51 -6.90 9.84
C ALA A 10 5.51 -6.72 11.00
N ARG A 11 5.63 -5.64 11.77
CA ARG A 11 4.65 -5.28 12.82
C ARG A 11 3.30 -4.90 12.20
N LEU A 12 3.31 -4.06 11.17
CA LEU A 12 2.10 -3.63 10.47
C LEU A 12 1.38 -4.79 9.82
N GLU A 13 2.09 -5.75 9.22
CA GLU A 13 1.52 -6.98 8.66
C GLU A 13 0.78 -7.80 9.73
N ARG A 14 1.41 -8.01 10.91
CA ARG A 14 0.76 -8.70 12.03
C ARG A 14 -0.48 -7.94 12.52
N ARG A 15 -0.39 -6.62 12.60
CA ARG A 15 -1.51 -5.78 13.03
C ARG A 15 -2.67 -5.81 12.02
N ALA A 16 -2.36 -5.75 10.72
CA ALA A 16 -3.35 -5.86 9.67
C ALA A 16 -4.07 -7.21 9.73
N LEU A 17 -3.32 -8.31 9.93
CA LEU A 17 -3.91 -9.63 10.16
C LEU A 17 -4.84 -9.65 11.37
N GLN A 18 -4.37 -9.14 12.52
CA GLN A 18 -5.18 -9.08 13.73
C GLN A 18 -6.49 -8.32 13.50
N ILE A 19 -6.44 -7.16 12.84
CA ILE A 19 -7.63 -6.37 12.51
C ILE A 19 -8.58 -7.16 11.61
N GLN A 20 -8.07 -7.87 10.60
CA GLN A 20 -8.93 -8.70 9.75
C GLN A 20 -9.62 -9.80 10.53
N LEU A 21 -8.92 -10.46 11.46
CA LEU A 21 -9.48 -11.54 12.27
C LEU A 21 -10.48 -11.04 13.32
N ASP A 22 -10.24 -9.88 13.92
CA ASP A 22 -11.08 -9.35 15.01
C ASP A 22 -12.31 -8.60 14.52
N HIS A 23 -12.23 -7.99 13.34
CA HIS A 23 -13.23 -7.01 12.90
C HIS A 23 -13.94 -7.38 11.60
N PHE A 24 -13.40 -8.26 10.76
CA PHE A 24 -14.02 -8.62 9.48
C PHE A 24 -14.59 -10.04 9.52
N LYS A 25 -15.73 -10.26 8.85
CA LYS A 25 -16.38 -11.57 8.84
C LYS A 25 -15.66 -12.60 7.98
N ILE A 26 -14.96 -12.14 6.94
CA ILE A 26 -14.29 -12.98 5.96
C ILE A 26 -12.78 -12.81 6.14
N PRO A 27 -12.03 -13.86 6.52
CA PRO A 27 -10.59 -13.77 6.65
C PRO A 27 -9.92 -13.57 5.28
N PRO A 28 -8.69 -13.03 5.24
CA PRO A 28 -8.04 -12.68 3.97
C PRO A 28 -7.90 -13.84 2.98
N GLN A 29 -7.69 -15.05 3.47
CA GLN A 29 -7.53 -16.24 2.65
C GLN A 29 -8.81 -16.59 1.88
N GLU A 30 -9.97 -16.38 2.50
CA GLU A 30 -11.28 -16.66 1.89
C GLU A 30 -11.70 -15.57 0.90
N ARG A 31 -11.37 -14.30 1.20
CA ARG A 31 -11.63 -13.19 0.26
C ARG A 31 -10.75 -13.26 -0.98
N GLY A 32 -9.54 -13.82 -0.83
CA GLY A 32 -8.67 -14.21 -1.94
C GLY A 32 -7.70 -13.13 -2.41
N ARG A 33 -6.55 -13.57 -2.93
CA ARG A 33 -5.45 -12.68 -3.33
C ARG A 33 -5.82 -11.72 -4.47
N ALA A 34 -6.63 -12.16 -5.44
CA ALA A 34 -6.97 -11.31 -6.58
C ALA A 34 -7.90 -10.15 -6.19
N PHE A 35 -8.76 -10.35 -5.20
CA PHE A 35 -9.56 -9.27 -4.62
C PHE A 35 -8.64 -8.18 -4.05
N TYR A 36 -7.72 -8.54 -3.16
CA TYR A 36 -6.81 -7.54 -2.57
C TYR A 36 -5.84 -6.95 -3.60
N ALA A 37 -5.48 -7.69 -4.65
CA ALA A 37 -4.68 -7.14 -5.73
C ALA A 37 -5.48 -6.12 -6.58
N MET A 38 -6.80 -6.27 -6.67
CA MET A 38 -7.70 -5.26 -7.23
C MET A 38 -7.72 -4.01 -6.35
N GLU A 39 -7.82 -4.18 -5.03
CA GLU A 39 -7.72 -3.07 -4.07
C GLU A 39 -6.38 -2.34 -4.22
N VAL A 40 -5.26 -3.05 -4.34
CA VAL A 40 -3.94 -2.41 -4.59
C VAL A 40 -3.96 -1.51 -5.83
N VAL A 41 -4.63 -1.92 -6.90
CA VAL A 41 -4.76 -1.11 -8.12
C VAL A 41 -5.70 0.09 -7.90
N GLY A 42 -6.80 -0.11 -7.19
CA GLY A 42 -7.75 0.95 -6.82
C GLY A 42 -7.10 2.05 -5.99
N GLU A 43 -6.50 1.68 -4.86
CA GLU A 43 -5.83 2.59 -3.93
C GLU A 43 -4.64 3.29 -4.57
N MET A 44 -3.89 2.58 -5.44
CA MET A 44 -2.85 3.20 -6.24
C MET A 44 -3.42 4.27 -7.20
N GLY A 45 -4.59 4.03 -7.77
CA GLY A 45 -5.30 5.01 -8.58
C GLY A 45 -5.70 6.26 -7.80
N GLU A 46 -6.15 6.10 -6.55
CA GLU A 46 -6.46 7.20 -5.63
C GLU A 46 -5.21 8.00 -5.28
N LEU A 47 -4.10 7.32 -4.96
CA LEU A 47 -2.80 7.94 -4.71
C LEU A 47 -2.33 8.77 -5.92
N VAL A 48 -2.45 8.24 -7.14
CA VAL A 48 -2.13 8.98 -8.37
C VAL A 48 -3.05 10.20 -8.53
N ASN A 49 -4.34 10.06 -8.22
CA ASN A 49 -5.30 11.15 -8.29
C ASN A 49 -4.97 12.29 -7.32
N ASP A 50 -4.55 11.99 -6.10
CA ASP A 50 -4.15 13.00 -5.12
C ASP A 50 -2.79 13.63 -5.42
N CYS A 51 -1.84 12.86 -5.93
CA CYS A 51 -0.61 13.44 -6.51
C CYS A 51 -0.93 14.40 -7.66
N LYS A 52 -1.88 14.04 -8.55
CA LYS A 52 -2.35 14.94 -9.63
C LYS A 52 -2.99 16.21 -9.07
N LYS A 53 -3.80 16.11 -8.00
CA LYS A 53 -4.40 17.29 -7.34
C LYS A 53 -3.31 18.20 -6.73
N PHE A 54 -2.30 17.62 -6.09
CA PHE A 54 -1.13 18.35 -5.57
C PHE A 54 -0.39 19.11 -6.66
N VAL A 55 -0.11 18.48 -7.80
CA VAL A 55 0.62 19.12 -8.91
C VAL A 55 -0.19 20.25 -9.56
N ARG A 56 -1.51 20.06 -9.70
CA ARG A 56 -2.37 21.05 -10.38
C ARG A 56 -2.72 22.26 -9.51
N THR A 57 -2.82 22.09 -8.19
CA THR A 57 -3.31 23.16 -7.32
C THR A 57 -2.27 24.26 -7.15
N ARG A 58 -2.72 25.53 -7.26
CA ARG A 58 -1.92 26.72 -6.96
C ARG A 58 -2.19 27.27 -5.55
N LEU A 59 -3.22 26.75 -4.87
CA LEU A 59 -3.61 27.20 -3.54
C LEU A 59 -2.75 26.49 -2.48
N ALA A 60 -2.00 27.27 -1.69
CA ALA A 60 -1.05 26.75 -0.71
C ALA A 60 -1.71 25.82 0.32
N HIS A 61 -2.86 26.20 0.89
CA HIS A 61 -3.58 25.37 1.86
C HIS A 61 -4.01 24.02 1.29
N ARG A 62 -4.57 23.99 0.07
CA ARG A 62 -4.95 22.72 -0.60
C ARG A 62 -3.74 21.89 -0.95
N ARG A 63 -2.63 22.52 -1.34
CA ARG A 63 -1.37 21.82 -1.63
C ARG A 63 -0.81 21.15 -0.37
N SER A 64 -0.87 21.86 0.77
CA SER A 64 -0.49 21.33 2.09
C SER A 64 -1.39 20.16 2.49
N GLU A 65 -2.71 20.31 2.36
CA GLU A 65 -3.68 19.23 2.66
C GLU A 65 -3.38 17.96 1.86
N GLN A 66 -3.08 18.10 0.57
CA GLN A 66 -2.71 16.97 -0.28
C GLN A 66 -1.44 16.28 0.22
N ALA A 67 -0.37 17.04 0.46
CA ALA A 67 0.91 16.50 0.89
C ALA A 67 0.90 15.88 2.30
N GLN A 68 0.14 16.47 3.22
CA GLN A 68 0.20 16.11 4.65
C GLN A 68 -0.89 15.14 5.09
N ALA A 69 -2.02 15.06 4.38
CA ALA A 69 -3.15 14.25 4.81
C ALA A 69 -3.61 13.25 3.76
N LYS A 70 -3.83 13.70 2.51
CA LYS A 70 -4.41 12.86 1.46
C LYS A 70 -3.42 11.82 0.92
N ILE A 71 -2.28 12.29 0.40
CA ILE A 71 -1.25 11.41 -0.17
C ILE A 71 -0.70 10.39 0.84
N PRO A 72 -0.42 10.74 2.12
CA PRO A 72 -0.05 9.75 3.12
C PRO A 72 -1.14 8.70 3.37
N GLY A 73 -2.41 9.11 3.35
CA GLY A 73 -3.56 8.23 3.48
C GLY A 73 -3.64 7.21 2.35
N GLU A 74 -3.62 7.66 1.10
CA GLU A 74 -3.72 6.77 -0.06
C GLU A 74 -2.51 5.84 -0.21
N ALA A 75 -1.31 6.32 0.18
CA ALA A 75 -0.12 5.48 0.23
C ALA A 75 -0.23 4.38 1.31
N ALA A 76 -0.85 4.70 2.44
CA ALA A 76 -1.13 3.75 3.51
C ALA A 76 -2.18 2.71 3.07
N ASP A 77 -3.28 3.12 2.43
CA ASP A 77 -4.28 2.17 1.93
C ASP A 77 -3.68 1.23 0.89
N THR A 78 -2.87 1.76 -0.03
CA THR A 78 -2.15 0.94 -1.01
C THR A 78 -1.24 -0.08 -0.32
N LEU A 79 -0.55 0.30 0.76
CA LEU A 79 0.30 -0.62 1.54
C LEU A 79 -0.54 -1.67 2.28
N ILE A 80 -1.68 -1.28 2.87
CA ILE A 80 -2.58 -2.20 3.57
C ILE A 80 -3.13 -3.24 2.60
N ALA A 81 -3.67 -2.82 1.46
CA ALA A 81 -4.13 -3.73 0.41
C ALA A 81 -3.01 -4.71 -0.01
N LEU A 82 -1.78 -4.22 -0.17
CA LEU A 82 -0.64 -5.04 -0.53
C LEU A 82 -0.27 -6.06 0.57
N MET A 83 -0.31 -5.67 1.84
CA MET A 83 -0.14 -6.58 2.98
C MET A 83 -1.21 -7.67 2.97
N LEU A 84 -2.45 -7.32 2.66
CA LEU A 84 -3.56 -8.29 2.58
C LEU A 84 -3.37 -9.31 1.45
N VAL A 85 -2.77 -8.93 0.31
CA VAL A 85 -2.36 -9.91 -0.72
C VAL A 85 -1.36 -10.93 -0.16
N LYS A 86 -0.36 -10.46 0.59
CA LYS A 86 0.67 -11.32 1.21
C LYS A 86 0.07 -12.25 2.27
N LEU A 87 -0.82 -11.72 3.13
CA LEU A 87 -1.51 -12.46 4.17
C LEU A 87 -2.46 -13.52 3.59
N ALA A 88 -3.21 -13.17 2.55
CA ALA A 88 -4.06 -14.10 1.82
C ALA A 88 -3.25 -15.22 1.13
N ALA A 89 -1.98 -14.97 0.79
CA ALA A 89 -1.07 -15.99 0.29
C ALA A 89 -0.46 -16.90 1.37
N GLY A 90 -0.64 -16.59 2.66
CA GLY A 90 0.04 -17.27 3.76
C GLY A 90 1.56 -17.08 3.75
N ASP A 91 2.07 -15.99 3.16
CA ASP A 91 3.50 -15.77 3.03
C ASP A 91 4.08 -15.06 4.27
N GLU A 92 4.89 -15.77 5.04
CA GLU A 92 5.50 -15.26 6.28
C GLU A 92 6.89 -14.65 6.07
N ARG A 93 7.44 -14.72 4.85
CA ARG A 93 8.81 -14.24 4.59
C ARG A 93 8.87 -12.73 4.82
N ARG A 94 9.98 -12.26 5.42
CA ARG A 94 10.21 -10.82 5.61
C ARG A 94 10.57 -10.15 4.29
N ALA A 95 9.97 -9.00 4.04
CA ALA A 95 10.39 -8.12 2.95
C ALA A 95 11.47 -7.15 3.44
N ALA A 96 12.48 -6.93 2.60
CA ALA A 96 13.58 -6.00 2.82
C ALA A 96 13.58 -4.92 1.71
N PRO A 97 12.61 -3.99 1.71
CA PRO A 97 12.51 -2.99 0.66
C PRO A 97 13.69 -2.00 0.73
N PRO A 98 14.27 -1.64 -0.42
CA PRO A 98 15.41 -0.73 -0.44
C PRO A 98 14.98 0.67 0.04
N ILE A 99 15.58 1.13 1.14
CA ILE A 99 15.35 2.47 1.69
C ILE A 99 15.89 3.52 0.69
N PRO A 100 15.09 4.54 0.33
CA PRO A 100 15.54 5.59 -0.58
C PRO A 100 16.73 6.37 0.01
N ARG A 101 17.91 6.24 -0.60
CA ARG A 101 19.12 6.99 -0.18
C ARG A 101 19.19 8.42 -0.72
N ARG A 102 18.51 8.69 -1.84
CA ARG A 102 18.41 10.00 -2.48
C ARG A 102 17.00 10.20 -2.99
N VAL A 103 16.41 11.30 -2.58
CA VAL A 103 15.12 11.77 -3.05
C VAL A 103 15.35 13.15 -3.66
N MET A 104 14.86 13.34 -4.88
CA MET A 104 14.85 14.66 -5.47
C MET A 104 13.58 15.36 -5.02
N ARG A 105 13.69 16.15 -3.95
CA ARG A 105 12.61 17.03 -3.47
C ARG A 105 12.17 17.97 -4.58
N ASP A 106 10.87 18.26 -4.63
CA ASP A 106 10.24 19.12 -5.63
C ASP A 106 10.47 18.74 -7.11
N ASN A 107 10.95 17.51 -7.38
CA ASN A 107 11.15 17.03 -8.74
C ASN A 107 9.92 16.25 -9.23
N LEU A 108 9.04 16.96 -9.94
CA LEU A 108 7.84 16.36 -10.53
C LEU A 108 8.17 15.21 -11.49
N GLY A 109 9.22 15.33 -12.31
CA GLY A 109 9.64 14.26 -13.22
C GLY A 109 10.04 12.99 -12.46
N TRP A 110 10.70 13.14 -11.33
CA TRP A 110 11.03 12.03 -10.43
C TRP A 110 9.77 11.40 -9.84
N LEU A 111 8.83 12.21 -9.32
CA LEU A 111 7.54 11.73 -8.77
C LEU A 111 6.74 10.95 -9.83
N HIS A 112 6.59 11.49 -11.04
CA HIS A 112 5.95 10.80 -12.15
C HIS A 112 6.62 9.44 -12.43
N ALA A 113 7.94 9.40 -12.46
CA ALA A 113 8.67 8.15 -12.71
C ALA A 113 8.52 7.12 -11.57
N ARG A 114 8.25 7.54 -10.33
CA ARG A 114 7.93 6.64 -9.21
C ARG A 114 6.50 6.12 -9.32
N LEU A 115 5.53 7.02 -9.54
CA LEU A 115 4.12 6.67 -9.69
C LEU A 115 3.89 5.73 -10.88
N SER A 116 4.55 5.96 -12.02
CA SER A 116 4.47 5.04 -13.17
C SER A 116 5.05 3.66 -12.86
N ARG A 117 6.17 3.57 -12.11
CA ARG A 117 6.74 2.28 -11.71
C ARG A 117 5.83 1.55 -10.73
N LEU A 118 5.23 2.28 -9.79
CA LEU A 118 4.25 1.76 -8.85
C LEU A 118 3.02 1.22 -9.59
N ALA A 119 2.45 2.01 -10.50
CA ALA A 119 1.28 1.62 -11.29
C ALA A 119 1.52 0.36 -12.14
N LEU A 120 2.67 0.29 -12.81
CA LEU A 120 3.05 -0.91 -13.58
C LEU A 120 3.25 -2.13 -12.68
N ALA A 121 3.83 -1.96 -11.48
CA ALA A 121 4.03 -3.06 -10.55
C ALA A 121 2.70 -3.55 -9.95
N ALA A 122 1.81 -2.64 -9.56
CA ALA A 122 0.46 -2.94 -9.09
C ALA A 122 -0.37 -3.67 -10.18
N GLY A 123 -0.37 -3.17 -11.41
CA GLY A 123 -1.07 -3.81 -12.52
C GLY A 123 -0.51 -5.21 -12.85
N ARG A 124 0.80 -5.40 -12.75
CA ARG A 124 1.42 -6.73 -12.90
C ARG A 124 1.03 -7.70 -11.79
N LEU A 125 0.96 -7.21 -10.54
CA LEU A 125 0.49 -7.98 -9.40
C LEU A 125 -0.95 -8.43 -9.65
N TYR A 126 -1.85 -7.48 -9.94
CA TYR A 126 -3.25 -7.80 -10.21
C TYR A 126 -3.41 -8.78 -11.37
N ALA A 127 -2.72 -8.57 -12.49
CA ALA A 127 -2.79 -9.51 -13.61
C ALA A 127 -2.27 -10.91 -13.25
N ALA A 128 -1.27 -11.02 -12.37
CA ALA A 128 -0.77 -12.32 -11.89
C ALA A 128 -1.80 -13.01 -10.98
N GLU A 129 -2.38 -12.28 -10.04
CA GLU A 129 -3.37 -12.83 -9.11
C GLU A 129 -4.70 -13.17 -9.81
N ALA A 130 -5.16 -12.33 -10.76
CA ALA A 130 -6.38 -12.57 -11.53
C ALA A 130 -6.28 -13.85 -12.38
N ARG A 131 -5.11 -14.15 -12.97
CA ARG A 131 -4.91 -15.41 -13.70
C ARG A 131 -4.96 -16.64 -12.80
N SER A 132 -4.75 -16.48 -11.50
CA SER A 132 -4.83 -17.56 -10.52
C SER A 132 -6.25 -17.80 -9.97
N TRP A 133 -7.23 -16.97 -10.37
CA TRP A 133 -8.59 -17.01 -9.83
C TRP A 133 -9.39 -18.24 -10.29
N ASP A 134 -9.28 -18.63 -11.56
CA ASP A 134 -10.14 -19.65 -12.18
C ASP A 134 -9.56 -21.09 -12.20
N GLY A 135 -8.45 -21.41 -11.53
CA GLY A 135 -8.04 -22.82 -11.48
C GLY A 135 -6.75 -23.24 -10.75
N PRO A 136 -6.62 -24.55 -10.47
CA PRO A 136 -5.50 -25.14 -9.73
C PRO A 136 -4.16 -25.17 -10.49
N ALA A 137 -4.19 -24.99 -11.82
CA ALA A 137 -2.98 -25.02 -12.67
C ALA A 137 -2.16 -23.71 -12.65
N GLY A 138 -2.59 -22.71 -11.89
CA GLY A 138 -2.06 -21.35 -11.98
C GLY A 138 -2.02 -20.57 -10.68
N ALA A 139 -2.09 -21.20 -9.51
CA ALA A 139 -1.76 -20.55 -8.24
C ALA A 139 -0.29 -20.15 -8.24
N ALA A 140 0.04 -19.05 -8.95
CA ALA A 140 1.38 -18.51 -8.99
C ALA A 140 1.81 -18.28 -7.54
N ALA A 141 2.98 -18.80 -7.18
CA ALA A 141 3.56 -18.56 -5.89
C ALA A 141 3.63 -17.04 -5.68
N PHE A 142 3.27 -16.58 -4.48
CA PHE A 142 3.32 -15.17 -4.16
C PHE A 142 4.72 -14.61 -4.43
N SER A 143 4.78 -13.48 -5.14
CA SER A 143 6.02 -12.86 -5.55
C SER A 143 6.49 -11.85 -4.50
N LEU A 144 7.24 -12.34 -3.50
CA LEU A 144 7.93 -11.47 -2.53
C LEU A 144 8.80 -10.39 -3.19
N PRO A 145 9.51 -10.64 -4.33
CA PRO A 145 10.24 -9.60 -5.02
C PRO A 145 9.33 -8.49 -5.57
N LEU A 146 8.16 -8.82 -6.11
CA LEU A 146 7.21 -7.83 -6.61
C LEU A 146 6.59 -7.02 -5.46
N TYR A 147 6.19 -7.69 -4.38
CA TYR A 147 5.74 -7.04 -3.14
C TYR A 147 6.79 -6.04 -2.64
N THR A 148 8.03 -6.50 -2.49
CA THR A 148 9.16 -5.68 -1.99
C THR A 148 9.42 -4.48 -2.90
N ARG A 149 9.26 -4.65 -4.22
CA ARG A 149 9.37 -3.56 -5.18
C ARG A 149 8.26 -2.51 -4.99
N ILE A 150 7.01 -2.94 -4.82
CA ILE A 150 5.87 -2.02 -4.61
C ILE A 150 6.08 -1.23 -3.31
N VAL A 151 6.44 -1.89 -2.21
CA VAL A 151 6.78 -1.23 -0.94
C VAL A 151 7.93 -0.23 -1.12
N GLY A 152 8.97 -0.59 -1.88
CA GLY A 152 10.08 0.31 -2.18
C GLY A 152 9.66 1.55 -2.98
N GLU A 153 8.71 1.45 -3.90
CA GLU A 153 8.18 2.63 -4.61
C GLU A 153 7.27 3.48 -3.72
N LEU A 154 6.49 2.89 -2.81
CA LEU A 154 5.72 3.63 -1.80
C LEU A 154 6.65 4.40 -0.86
N LEU A 155 7.76 3.79 -0.40
CA LEU A 155 8.78 4.50 0.39
C LEU A 155 9.38 5.69 -0.36
N ARG A 156 9.54 5.60 -1.69
CA ARG A 156 10.01 6.72 -2.51
C ARG A 156 8.97 7.83 -2.59
N VAL A 157 7.68 7.49 -2.72
CA VAL A 157 6.60 8.48 -2.64
C VAL A 157 6.60 9.15 -1.26
N ALA A 158 6.67 8.36 -0.18
CA ALA A 158 6.74 8.86 1.19
C ALA A 158 7.88 9.84 1.40
N ALA A 159 9.06 9.49 0.91
CA ALA A 159 10.23 10.34 1.04
C ALA A 159 10.15 11.60 0.15
N CYS A 160 9.37 11.59 -0.95
CA CYS A 160 9.10 12.78 -1.78
C CYS A 160 8.27 13.84 -1.05
N PHE A 161 7.31 13.38 -0.25
CA PHE A 161 6.37 14.21 0.49
C PHE A 161 6.73 14.34 1.97
N GLU A 162 7.88 13.80 2.37
CA GLU A 162 8.45 13.90 3.72
C GLU A 162 7.53 13.36 4.83
N PHE A 163 6.84 12.25 4.58
CA PHE A 163 6.06 11.55 5.60
C PHE A 163 6.63 10.18 5.95
N ASP A 164 6.32 9.70 7.15
CA ASP A 164 6.64 8.35 7.60
C ASP A 164 5.53 7.39 7.16
N LEU A 165 5.85 6.50 6.20
CA LEU A 165 4.88 5.55 5.67
C LEU A 165 4.39 4.56 6.73
N ALA A 166 5.25 4.16 7.67
CA ALA A 166 4.86 3.21 8.72
C ALA A 166 3.86 3.86 9.68
N ASN A 167 4.11 5.10 10.10
CA ASN A 167 3.18 5.84 10.96
C ASN A 167 1.86 6.13 10.24
N ALA A 168 1.90 6.58 8.98
CA ALA A 168 0.68 6.82 8.20
C ALA A 168 -0.16 5.53 8.06
N THR A 169 0.49 4.38 7.89
CA THR A 169 -0.16 3.08 7.81
C THR A 169 -0.74 2.65 9.15
N ASP A 170 -0.02 2.87 10.24
CA ASP A 170 -0.49 2.58 11.59
C ASP A 170 -1.74 3.43 11.93
N ASP A 171 -1.71 4.73 11.63
CA ASP A 171 -2.86 5.61 11.80
C ASP A 171 -4.06 5.15 10.96
N LYS A 172 -3.82 4.73 9.72
CA LYS A 172 -4.88 4.26 8.83
C LYS A 172 -5.51 2.97 9.33
N LEU A 173 -4.72 2.01 9.79
CA LEU A 173 -5.21 0.80 10.44
C LEU A 173 -6.06 1.10 11.67
N THR A 174 -5.71 2.11 12.48
CA THR A 174 -6.54 2.55 13.61
C THR A 174 -7.90 3.06 13.13
N ARG A 175 -7.92 3.92 12.11
CA ARG A 175 -9.19 4.46 11.56
C ARG A 175 -10.08 3.41 10.92
N ILE A 176 -9.51 2.31 10.41
CA ILE A 176 -10.29 1.19 9.89
C ILE A 176 -11.12 0.55 11.01
N ILE A 177 -10.56 0.41 12.22
CA ILE A 177 -11.28 -0.10 13.38
C ILE A 177 -12.52 0.76 13.67
N ASP A 178 -12.36 2.09 13.69
CA ASP A 178 -13.46 3.03 13.92
C ASP A 178 -14.55 2.91 12.84
N LYS A 179 -14.15 2.73 11.58
CA LYS A 179 -15.09 2.54 10.46
C LYS A 179 -15.84 1.21 10.52
N VAL A 180 -15.17 0.14 10.95
CA VAL A 180 -15.84 -1.16 11.15
C VAL A 180 -16.87 -1.05 12.28
N ALA A 181 -16.51 -0.40 13.39
CA ALA A 181 -17.45 -0.13 14.49
C ALA A 181 -18.66 0.70 14.03
N ALA A 182 -18.49 1.58 13.04
CA ALA A 182 -19.56 2.35 12.42
C ALA A 182 -20.36 1.60 11.33
N GLY A 183 -20.03 0.35 11.01
CA GLY A 183 -20.74 -0.48 10.04
C GLY A 183 -20.44 -0.17 8.57
N HIS A 184 -19.31 0.47 8.27
CA HIS A 184 -18.91 0.79 6.88
C HIS A 184 -18.26 -0.37 6.13
N TYR A 185 -18.01 -1.50 6.79
CA TYR A 185 -17.42 -2.69 6.21
C TYR A 185 -18.27 -3.92 6.55
N ASP A 186 -18.38 -4.82 5.57
CA ASP A 186 -19.11 -6.10 5.68
C ASP A 186 -18.32 -7.19 6.41
#